data_AF-A0A136LVA0-F1
#
_entry.id   AF-A0A136LVA0-F1
#
_cell.length_a   1.000
_cell.length_b   1.000
_cell.length_c   1.000
_cell.angle_alpha   90.00
_cell.angle_beta   90.00
_cell.angle_gamma   90.00
#
_symmetry.space_group_name_H-M   'P 1'
#
loop_
_entity.id
_entity.type
_entity.pdbx_description
1 polymer ?
#
loop_
_entity_poly.entity_id
_entity_poly.type
_entity_poly.pdbx_seq_one_letter_code
_entity_poly.pdbx_strand_id
1 'polypeptide(L)'
;MVASYWNLAYYCIMVEMDINSIEFFESEDGIGPAKATVHRSGKLGFSRAANKLIDFETNKFFKIGRKKPDGVDKADILYLIPVAEKDEFTFTVIKAGGYYSLKTKRLLNQLGIDYRNEEESVIFDIDEVRDKEKKYFKLTSRKGKQKAAQSE
;
A
#
# COMPACT_ATOMS: atom_id res chain seq x y z
N MET A 1 -67.03 -30.72 5.02
CA MET A 1 -66.01 -30.63 6.08
C MET A 1 -64.65 -30.77 5.42
N VAL A 2 -63.82 -29.72 5.56
CA VAL A 2 -62.36 -29.64 5.29
C VAL A 2 -61.90 -29.90 3.84
N ALA A 3 -62.11 -28.91 2.99
CA ALA A 3 -61.35 -28.78 1.76
C ALA A 3 -59.97 -28.18 2.06
N SER A 4 -58.92 -28.88 1.63
CA SER A 4 -57.76 -28.30 0.93
C SER A 4 -57.12 -27.02 1.49
N TYR A 5 -56.33 -27.13 2.55
CA TYR A 5 -55.40 -26.05 2.99
C TYR A 5 -54.03 -26.58 3.44
N TRP A 6 -53.48 -27.59 2.75
CA TRP A 6 -52.13 -28.08 3.03
C TRP A 6 -51.22 -28.11 1.80
N ASN A 7 -51.54 -27.37 0.73
CA ASN A 7 -50.73 -27.41 -0.49
C ASN A 7 -50.40 -26.05 -1.10
N LEU A 8 -50.63 -24.94 -0.38
CA LEU A 8 -50.38 -23.58 -0.89
C LEU A 8 -49.27 -22.82 -0.15
N ALA A 9 -48.79 -23.31 0.99
CA ALA A 9 -47.74 -22.60 1.75
C ALA A 9 -46.30 -22.87 1.26
N TYR A 10 -46.11 -23.79 0.31
CA TYR A 10 -44.79 -24.09 -0.28
C TYR A 10 -44.62 -23.56 -1.70
N TYR A 11 -45.45 -22.59 -2.13
CA TYR A 11 -45.05 -21.67 -3.19
C TYR A 11 -44.10 -20.60 -2.61
N CYS A 12 -43.07 -21.08 -1.90
CA CYS A 12 -41.87 -20.30 -1.66
C CYS A 12 -41.23 -20.17 -3.03
N ILE A 13 -41.45 -19.02 -3.67
CA ILE A 13 -40.95 -18.72 -5.02
C ILE A 13 -39.43 -18.76 -4.94
N MET A 14 -38.85 -19.90 -5.28
CA MET A 14 -37.44 -20.04 -5.61
C MET A 14 -37.27 -19.37 -6.96
N VAL A 15 -37.03 -18.06 -6.98
CA VAL A 15 -36.56 -17.39 -8.19
C VAL A 15 -35.15 -17.92 -8.43
N GLU A 16 -35.00 -18.88 -9.35
CA GLU A 16 -33.70 -19.30 -9.84
C GLU A 16 -33.03 -18.07 -10.49
N MET A 17 -31.89 -17.65 -9.94
CA MET A 17 -31.09 -16.61 -10.57
C MET A 17 -30.48 -17.16 -11.86
N ASP A 18 -30.79 -16.54 -12.99
CA ASP A 18 -30.14 -16.85 -14.27
C ASP A 18 -28.75 -16.22 -14.29
N ILE A 19 -27.72 -17.05 -14.32
CA ILE A 19 -26.31 -16.63 -14.38
C ILE A 19 -26.02 -15.73 -15.60
N ASN A 20 -26.80 -15.86 -16.67
CA ASN A 20 -26.62 -15.06 -17.89
C ASN A 20 -27.15 -13.62 -17.75
N SER A 21 -27.91 -13.33 -16.69
CA SER A 21 -28.39 -11.98 -16.37
C SER A 21 -27.44 -11.19 -15.46
N ILE A 22 -26.29 -11.78 -15.11
CA ILE A 22 -25.31 -11.18 -14.21
C ILE A 22 -24.30 -10.35 -15.02
N GLU A 23 -24.17 -9.08 -14.66
CA GLU A 23 -23.10 -8.22 -15.16
C GLU A 23 -21.80 -8.53 -14.39
N PHE A 24 -20.75 -8.89 -15.12
CA PHE A 24 -19.42 -9.13 -14.55
C PHE A 24 -18.56 -7.90 -14.73
N PHE A 25 -17.96 -7.42 -13.64
CA PHE A 25 -16.99 -6.33 -13.69
C PHE A 25 -15.60 -6.85 -14.00
N GLU A 26 -14.83 -6.10 -14.78
CA GLU A 26 -13.40 -6.34 -14.90
C GLU A 26 -12.75 -6.21 -13.52
N SER A 27 -12.04 -7.25 -13.10
CA SER A 27 -11.14 -7.10 -11.97
C SER A 27 -9.87 -6.40 -12.46
N GLU A 28 -9.54 -5.25 -11.89
CA GLU A 28 -8.15 -4.78 -11.92
C GLU A 28 -7.31 -5.84 -11.19
N ASP A 29 -6.65 -6.72 -11.95
CA ASP A 29 -5.89 -7.88 -11.48
C ASP A 29 -5.21 -7.63 -10.14
N GLY A 30 -5.82 -8.10 -9.04
CA GLY A 30 -5.28 -8.47 -7.71
C GLY A 30 -4.13 -7.66 -7.09
N ILE A 31 -3.80 -6.50 -7.62
CA ILE A 31 -2.60 -5.73 -7.33
C ILE A 31 -3.11 -4.46 -6.65
N GLY A 32 -3.64 -4.65 -5.43
CA GLY A 32 -4.09 -3.56 -4.57
C GLY A 32 -3.01 -2.48 -4.39
N PRO A 33 -3.33 -1.31 -3.82
CA PRO A 33 -2.56 -0.08 -4.00
C PRO A 33 -1.06 -0.22 -3.74
N ALA A 34 -0.25 0.49 -4.53
CA ALA A 34 1.19 0.60 -4.31
C ALA A 34 1.46 1.24 -2.96
N LYS A 35 1.86 0.41 -2.00
CA LYS A 35 2.18 0.82 -0.64
C LYS A 35 3.43 0.15 -0.11
N ALA A 36 4.03 0.81 0.88
CA ALA A 36 5.04 0.23 1.75
C ALA A 36 4.55 0.20 3.20
N THR A 37 4.77 -0.91 3.89
CA THR A 37 4.41 -1.11 5.29
C THR A 37 5.68 -1.21 6.12
N VAL A 38 5.75 -0.49 7.23
CA VAL A 38 6.83 -0.69 8.19
C VAL A 38 6.52 -1.91 9.05
N HIS A 39 7.38 -2.92 8.97
CA HIS A 39 7.29 -4.11 9.79
C HIS A 39 7.87 -3.81 11.18
N ARG A 40 7.41 -4.54 12.21
CA ARG A 40 7.94 -4.46 13.59
C ARG A 40 9.45 -4.70 13.70
N SER A 41 10.05 -5.36 12.71
CA SER A 41 11.50 -5.55 12.60
C SER A 41 12.28 -4.31 12.17
N GLY A 42 11.60 -3.21 11.81
CA GLY A 42 12.21 -2.02 11.21
C GLY A 42 12.58 -2.23 9.73
N LYS A 43 11.85 -3.11 9.03
CA LYS A 43 11.94 -3.26 7.58
C LYS A 43 10.79 -2.49 6.93
N LEU A 44 11.05 -1.87 5.79
CA LEU A 44 10.03 -1.29 4.93
C LEU A 44 9.68 -2.33 3.86
N GLY A 45 8.54 -3.01 4.01
CA GLY A 45 8.07 -4.06 3.08
C GLY A 45 7.16 -3.49 2.01
N PHE A 46 7.29 -3.97 0.77
CA PHE A 46 6.55 -3.46 -0.38
C PHE A 46 5.44 -4.40 -0.82
N SER A 47 4.29 -3.82 -1.15
CA SER A 47 3.18 -4.52 -1.81
C SER A 47 3.57 -5.02 -3.20
N ARG A 48 2.78 -5.96 -3.74
CA ARG A 48 2.96 -6.46 -5.12
C ARG A 48 2.84 -5.33 -6.16
N ALA A 49 1.95 -4.37 -5.94
CA ALA A 49 1.82 -3.17 -6.78
C ALA A 49 3.07 -2.31 -6.75
N ALA A 50 3.60 -2.05 -5.55
CA ALA A 50 4.84 -1.31 -5.41
C ALA A 50 6.01 -2.02 -6.11
N ASN A 51 6.06 -3.35 -6.07
CA ASN A 51 7.07 -4.10 -6.82
C ASN A 51 6.95 -3.89 -8.34
N LYS A 52 5.73 -3.96 -8.90
CA LYS A 52 5.51 -3.72 -10.32
C LYS A 52 5.82 -2.27 -10.72
N LEU A 53 5.48 -1.30 -9.87
CA LEU A 53 5.71 0.12 -10.10
C LEU A 53 7.20 0.49 -10.06
N ILE A 54 7.91 -0.04 -9.06
CA ILE A 54 9.31 0.29 -8.78
C ILE A 54 10.28 -0.57 -9.59
N ASP A 55 9.86 -1.77 -9.97
CA ASP A 55 10.69 -2.81 -10.58
C ASP A 55 11.94 -3.12 -9.74
N PHE A 56 11.72 -3.76 -8.58
CA PHE A 56 12.81 -4.15 -7.68
C PHE A 56 13.67 -5.31 -8.19
N GLU A 57 13.26 -5.98 -9.28
CA GLU A 57 14.12 -6.99 -9.93
C GLU A 57 15.30 -6.32 -10.62
N THR A 58 15.04 -5.20 -11.30
CA THR A 58 16.06 -4.39 -11.96
C THR A 58 16.76 -3.44 -10.98
N ASN A 59 16.00 -2.74 -10.13
CA ASN A 59 16.52 -1.71 -9.24
C ASN A 59 16.81 -2.31 -7.85
N LYS A 60 18.08 -2.54 -7.52
CA LYS A 60 18.49 -3.18 -6.25
C LYS A 60 18.96 -2.23 -5.16
N PHE A 61 19.22 -0.97 -5.53
CA PHE A 61 19.81 0.04 -4.67
C PHE A 61 18.98 1.31 -4.70
N PHE A 62 18.71 1.85 -3.51
CA PHE A 62 17.92 3.06 -3.37
C PHE A 62 18.50 3.99 -2.33
N LYS A 63 18.34 5.29 -2.55
CA LYS A 63 18.50 6.31 -1.50
C LYS A 63 17.12 6.69 -0.98
N ILE A 64 17.03 6.95 0.32
CA ILE A 64 15.83 7.47 0.97
C ILE A 64 16.14 8.85 1.54
N GLY A 65 15.32 9.83 1.21
CA GLY A 65 15.47 11.19 1.70
C GLY A 65 14.14 11.88 1.96
N ARG A 66 14.20 13.10 2.50
CA ARG A 66 13.09 14.05 2.59
C ARG A 66 13.57 15.40 2.07
N LYS A 67 12.66 16.26 1.62
CA LYS A 67 13.02 17.62 1.24
C LYS A 67 13.58 18.35 2.47
N LYS A 68 14.55 19.23 2.27
CA LYS A 68 15.00 20.15 3.33
C LYS A 68 13.81 21.04 3.69
N PRO A 69 13.58 21.37 4.98
CA PRO A 69 12.48 22.21 5.37
C PRO A 69 12.67 23.61 4.77
N ASP A 70 11.89 23.92 3.75
CA ASP A 70 11.71 25.24 3.14
C ASP A 70 10.40 25.90 3.58
N GLY A 71 9.84 25.41 4.70
CA GLY A 71 8.70 26.03 5.41
C GLY A 71 7.33 25.37 5.15
N VAL A 72 7.21 24.42 4.21
CA VAL A 72 5.88 23.89 3.80
C VAL A 72 5.81 22.37 3.65
N ASP A 73 6.93 21.65 3.54
CA ASP A 73 6.89 20.19 3.37
C ASP A 73 6.61 19.47 4.70
N LYS A 74 5.49 18.75 4.74
CA LYS A 74 5.08 17.92 5.88
C LYS A 74 6.15 16.87 6.16
N ALA A 75 6.49 16.68 7.44
CA ALA A 75 7.45 15.68 7.93
C ALA A 75 7.13 14.22 7.54
N ASP A 76 5.98 14.01 6.90
CA ASP A 76 5.35 12.74 6.54
C ASP A 76 5.68 12.23 5.13
N ILE A 77 6.49 12.98 4.37
CA ILE A 77 6.85 12.64 2.98
C ILE A 77 8.31 12.18 2.91
N LEU A 78 8.51 11.01 2.33
CA LEU A 78 9.82 10.47 1.98
C LEU A 78 9.92 10.31 0.46
N TYR A 79 11.14 10.31 -0.05
CA TYR A 79 11.47 10.08 -1.44
C TYR A 79 12.39 8.87 -1.53
N LEU A 80 12.06 7.94 -2.42
CA LEU A 80 12.82 6.75 -2.73
C LEU A 80 13.40 6.91 -4.14
N ILE A 81 14.72 6.94 -4.24
CA ILE A 81 15.44 7.27 -5.47
C ILE A 81 16.28 6.04 -5.89
N PRO A 82 16.01 5.41 -7.04
CA PRO A 82 16.85 4.32 -7.54
C PRO A 82 18.24 4.86 -7.90
N VAL A 83 19.27 4.09 -7.57
CA VAL A 83 20.68 4.42 -7.89
C VAL A 83 21.37 3.20 -8.47
N ALA A 84 22.34 3.41 -9.37
CA ALA A 84 23.10 2.32 -9.98
C ALA A 84 24.16 1.76 -9.03
N GLU A 85 24.78 2.63 -8.23
CA GLU A 85 25.91 2.30 -7.36
C GLU A 85 25.56 2.41 -5.88
N LYS A 86 26.29 1.65 -5.07
CA LYS A 86 26.14 1.61 -3.62
C LYS A 86 27.11 2.58 -2.95
N ASP A 87 26.59 3.42 -2.08
CA ASP A 87 27.38 4.21 -1.13
C ASP A 87 26.85 4.03 0.31
N GLU A 88 27.37 4.84 1.24
CA GLU A 88 27.00 4.78 2.67
C GLU A 88 25.54 5.18 2.96
N PHE A 89 24.87 5.85 2.02
CA PHE A 89 23.46 6.27 2.11
C PHE A 89 22.53 5.35 1.32
N THR A 90 23.07 4.30 0.71
CA THR A 90 22.29 3.34 -0.09
C THR A 90 21.65 2.26 0.76
N PHE A 91 20.35 2.09 0.58
CA PHE A 91 19.56 0.96 1.07
C PHE A 91 19.55 -0.15 0.02
N THR A 92 19.89 -1.36 0.43
CA THR A 92 19.86 -2.56 -0.43
C THR A 92 18.54 -3.30 -0.28
N VAL A 93 17.93 -3.65 -1.41
CA VAL A 93 16.72 -4.45 -1.49
C VAL A 93 16.96 -5.87 -0.99
N ILE A 94 16.01 -6.39 -0.22
CA ILE A 94 15.97 -7.76 0.28
C ILE A 94 14.75 -8.44 -0.32
N LYS A 95 14.97 -9.59 -0.98
CA LYS A 95 13.93 -10.45 -1.54
C LYS A 95 13.70 -11.67 -0.64
N ALA A 96 12.45 -11.97 -0.30
CA ALA A 96 12.07 -13.17 0.43
C ALA A 96 10.69 -13.66 -0.04
N GLY A 97 10.60 -14.88 -0.55
CA GLY A 97 9.31 -15.48 -0.96
C GLY A 97 8.50 -14.67 -1.98
N GLY A 98 9.17 -13.89 -2.85
CA GLY A 98 8.53 -12.99 -3.83
C GLY A 98 8.22 -11.58 -3.33
N TYR A 99 8.50 -11.29 -2.06
CA TYR A 99 8.32 -9.96 -1.46
C TYR A 99 9.64 -9.22 -1.36
N TYR A 100 9.55 -7.89 -1.48
CA TYR A 100 10.69 -6.98 -1.43
C TYR A 100 10.62 -6.13 -0.17
N SER A 101 11.78 -5.85 0.41
CA SER A 101 11.89 -4.96 1.58
C SER A 101 13.22 -4.23 1.64
N LEU A 102 13.27 -3.12 2.38
CA LEU A 102 14.50 -2.41 2.74
C LEU A 102 14.71 -2.46 4.26
N LYS A 103 15.96 -2.59 4.70
CA LYS A 103 16.33 -2.43 6.13
C LYS A 103 16.35 -0.95 6.49
N THR A 104 15.31 -0.46 7.16
CA THR A 104 15.13 0.97 7.45
C THR A 104 15.16 1.31 8.94
N LYS A 105 15.44 0.35 9.83
CA LYS A 105 15.49 0.55 11.30
C LYS A 105 16.19 1.83 11.74
N ARG A 106 17.40 2.08 11.23
CA ARG A 106 18.17 3.29 11.57
C ARG A 106 17.45 4.56 11.11
N LEU A 107 16.96 4.58 9.87
CA LEU A 107 16.20 5.70 9.32
C LEU A 107 14.93 5.97 10.13
N LEU A 108 14.15 4.93 10.44
CA LEU A 108 12.91 5.05 11.20
C LEU A 108 13.16 5.64 12.59
N ASN A 109 14.22 5.19 13.28
CA ASN A 109 14.64 5.75 14.56
C ASN A 109 15.06 7.23 14.42
N GLN A 110 15.79 7.60 13.37
CA GLN A 110 16.18 8.99 13.10
C GLN A 110 14.98 9.89 12.81
N LEU A 111 13.92 9.34 12.23
CA LEU A 111 12.66 10.05 11.96
C LEU A 111 11.71 10.06 13.16
N GLY A 112 12.04 9.38 14.27
CA GLY A 112 11.16 9.27 15.43
C GLY A 112 9.88 8.45 15.16
N ILE A 113 9.88 7.58 14.15
CA ILE A 113 8.72 6.76 13.81
C ILE A 113 8.69 5.56 14.76
N ASP A 114 7.66 5.48 15.61
CA ASP A 114 7.40 4.28 16.40
C ASP A 114 6.69 3.22 15.55
N TYR A 115 7.44 2.16 15.23
CA TYR A 115 6.98 1.00 14.47
C TYR A 115 6.85 -0.27 15.32
N ARG A 116 7.02 -0.14 16.65
CA ARG A 116 6.86 -1.25 17.61
C ARG A 116 5.48 -1.26 18.24
N ASN A 117 4.77 -0.13 18.22
CA ASN A 117 3.38 -0.05 18.66
C ASN A 117 2.51 -1.09 17.91
N GLU A 118 1.79 -1.90 18.67
CA GLU A 118 0.97 -2.99 18.13
C GLU A 118 -0.38 -2.52 17.58
N GLU A 119 -0.88 -1.39 18.05
CA GLU A 119 -2.17 -0.82 17.70
C GLU A 119 -2.10 -0.02 16.40
N GLU A 120 -0.91 0.46 16.03
CA GLU A 120 -0.74 1.37 14.89
C GLU A 120 0.28 0.89 13.86
N SER A 121 -0.21 0.41 12.71
CA SER A 121 0.65 0.16 11.56
C SER A 121 1.07 1.46 10.86
N VAL A 122 2.37 1.59 10.52
CA VAL A 122 2.87 2.69 9.71
C VAL A 122 2.88 2.25 8.25
N ILE A 123 2.07 2.91 7.42
CA ILE A 123 1.90 2.62 6.00
C ILE A 123 2.16 3.89 5.20
N PHE A 124 2.92 3.74 4.12
CA PHE A 124 3.15 4.78 3.13
C PHE A 124 2.47 4.38 1.81
N ASP A 125 1.67 5.28 1.26
CA ASP A 125 1.24 5.20 -0.14
C ASP A 125 2.40 5.62 -1.05
N ILE A 126 2.52 4.99 -2.21
CA ILE A 126 3.64 5.20 -3.14
C ILE A 126 3.11 5.73 -4.47
N ASP A 127 3.63 6.89 -4.85
CA ASP A 127 3.38 7.51 -6.15
C ASP A 127 4.67 7.56 -6.96
N GLU A 128 4.61 7.24 -8.26
CA GLU A 128 5.71 7.48 -9.18
C GLU A 128 5.78 8.97 -9.53
N VAL A 129 6.98 9.53 -9.50
CA VAL A 129 7.25 10.89 -9.92
C VAL A 129 8.29 10.88 -11.03
N ARG A 130 7.98 11.59 -12.11
CA ARG A 130 8.90 11.82 -13.24
C ARG A 130 9.27 13.29 -13.25
N ASP A 131 10.55 13.58 -13.07
CA ASP A 131 11.10 14.92 -13.24
C ASP A 131 12.20 14.86 -14.30
N LYS A 132 11.92 15.47 -15.46
CA LYS A 132 12.77 15.41 -16.66
C LYS A 132 13.06 13.95 -17.04
N GLU A 133 14.28 13.49 -16.80
CA GLU A 133 14.77 12.14 -17.09
C GLU A 133 14.94 11.27 -15.83
N LYS A 134 14.58 11.79 -14.65
CA LYS A 134 14.72 11.08 -13.38
C LYS A 134 13.37 10.53 -12.93
N LYS A 135 13.31 9.20 -12.80
CA LYS A 135 12.21 8.47 -12.16
C LYS A 135 12.55 8.24 -10.68
N TYR A 136 11.67 8.66 -9.80
CA TYR A 136 11.75 8.40 -8.36
C TYR A 136 10.35 8.21 -7.78
N PHE A 137 10.26 7.83 -6.50
CA PHE A 137 8.99 7.49 -5.87
C PHE A 137 8.77 8.33 -4.63
N LYS A 138 7.56 8.89 -4.51
CA LYS A 138 7.11 9.64 -3.34
C LYS A 138 6.35 8.70 -2.42
N LEU A 139 6.76 8.67 -1.15
CA LEU A 139 6.17 7.86 -0.09
C LEU A 139 5.44 8.81 0.86
N THR A 140 4.11 8.70 0.93
CA THR A 140 3.27 9.56 1.78
C THR A 140 2.69 8.76 2.93
N SER A 141 3.01 9.13 4.18
CA SER A 141 2.48 8.44 5.37
C SER A 141 0.96 8.61 5.47
N ARG A 142 0.23 7.53 5.74
CA ARG A 142 -1.22 7.56 5.95
C ARG A 142 -1.63 8.23 7.26
N LYS A 143 -0.76 8.26 8.28
CA LYS A 143 -1.06 8.90 9.57
C LYS A 143 -1.31 10.42 9.43
N GLY A 144 -0.78 11.06 8.39
CA GLY A 144 -1.01 12.47 8.07
C GLY A 144 -2.41 12.81 7.51
N LYS A 145 -3.31 11.83 7.35
CA LYS A 145 -4.73 12.01 6.98
C LYS A 145 -5.67 11.72 8.17
N GLN A 146 -5.36 12.19 9.38
CA GLN A 146 -6.44 12.29 10.37
C GLN A 146 -7.49 13.26 9.80
N LYS A 147 -8.71 12.74 9.66
CA LYS A 147 -9.88 13.41 9.09
C LYS A 147 -10.03 14.78 9.76
N ALA A 148 -10.18 15.85 8.96
CA ALA A 148 -10.87 17.03 9.45
C ALA A 148 -12.22 16.55 9.99
N ALA A 149 -12.44 16.73 11.29
CA ALA A 149 -13.69 16.38 11.93
C ALA A 149 -14.82 17.11 11.19
N GLN A 150 -15.82 16.35 10.73
CA GLN A 150 -17.14 16.90 10.51
C GLN A 150 -17.65 17.32 11.88
N SER A 151 -17.58 18.62 12.16
CA SER A 151 -18.41 19.26 13.17
C SER A 151 -19.75 19.56 12.54
N GLU A 152 -20.74 18.71 12.83
CA GLU A 152 -22.15 19.13 12.88
C GLU A 152 -22.43 19.78 14.24
#